data_AF-A0A5C9ESF9-F1
#
_entry.id   AF-A0A5C9ESF9-F1
#
_cell.length_a   1.000
_cell.length_b   1.000
_cell.length_c   1.000
_cell.angle_alpha   90.00
_cell.angle_beta   90.00
_cell.angle_gamma   90.00
#
_symmetry.space_group_name_H-M   'P 1'
#
loop_
_entity.id
_entity.type
_entity.pdbx_description
1 polymer ?
#
loop_
_entity_poly.entity_id
_entity_poly.type
_entity_poly.pdbx_seq_one_letter_code
_entity_poly.pdbx_strand_id
1 'polypeptide(L)'
;MGGIGIKFKKIIKSRVREKREEMDLTQQELGDLVGVSRQTIYYIEKGDYNPSLILAFKISDVLKTPVNSLFYREPIIKDKVESLSIKEMKEIAEDLKMNQERIVSLSEIDEGELLKEFEKNELGNIAQKLGYSFDDLFQED
;
A
#
# COMPACT_ATOMS: atom_id res chain seq x y z
N MET A 1 -22.37 -24.62 -11.54
CA MET A 1 -22.49 -23.22 -11.06
C MET A 1 -21.11 -22.74 -10.66
N GLY A 2 -20.30 -22.31 -11.63
CA GLY A 2 -18.94 -21.83 -11.39
C GLY A 2 -19.01 -20.42 -10.81
N GLY A 3 -18.62 -20.26 -9.55
CA GLY A 3 -18.53 -18.95 -8.91
C GLY A 3 -17.51 -18.09 -9.65
N ILE A 4 -17.91 -16.87 -9.99
CA ILE A 4 -17.03 -15.84 -10.56
C ILE A 4 -15.98 -15.53 -9.48
N GLY A 5 -14.84 -16.21 -9.56
CA GLY A 5 -13.70 -15.96 -8.70
C GLY A 5 -13.10 -14.60 -9.07
N ILE A 6 -13.44 -13.57 -8.31
CA ILE A 6 -12.71 -12.30 -8.34
C ILE A 6 -11.26 -12.64 -7.95
N LYS A 7 -10.38 -12.77 -8.94
CA LYS A 7 -8.94 -12.92 -8.72
C LYS A 7 -8.41 -11.55 -8.30
N PHE A 8 -8.50 -11.24 -7.00
CA PHE A 8 -7.71 -10.15 -6.43
C PHE A 8 -6.25 -10.47 -6.73
N LYS A 9 -5.63 -9.73 -7.66
CA LYS A 9 -4.20 -9.86 -7.95
C LYS A 9 -3.48 -9.52 -6.63
N LYS A 10 -2.81 -10.54 -6.11
CA LYS A 10 -2.33 -10.67 -4.74
C LYS A 10 -1.06 -9.84 -4.58
N ILE A 11 -1.19 -8.56 -4.26
CA ILE A 11 -0.05 -7.72 -3.88
C ILE A 11 -0.26 -7.33 -2.42
N ILE A 12 0.02 -8.27 -1.53
CA ILE A 12 0.23 -7.96 -0.12
C ILE A 12 1.75 -7.92 0.03
N LYS A 13 2.29 -6.71 0.20
CA LYS A 13 3.67 -6.55 0.63
C LYS A 13 3.78 -6.93 2.10
N SER A 14 4.97 -7.37 2.47
CA SER A 14 5.26 -7.97 3.76
C SER A 14 6.51 -7.31 4.33
N ARG A 15 6.38 -6.66 5.49
CA ARG A 15 7.51 -6.16 6.30
C ARG A 15 8.03 -7.19 7.30
N VAL A 16 7.57 -8.45 7.20
CA VAL A 16 7.95 -9.53 8.11
C VAL A 16 9.46 -9.73 8.14
N ARG A 17 10.14 -9.60 7.00
CA ARG A 17 11.60 -9.75 6.93
C ARG A 17 12.32 -8.69 7.74
N GLU A 18 11.99 -7.42 7.49
CA GLU A 18 12.54 -6.26 8.20
C GLU A 18 12.35 -6.43 9.72
N LYS A 19 11.11 -6.66 10.15
CA LYS A 19 10.78 -6.80 11.57
C LYS A 19 11.37 -8.03 12.25
N ARG A 20 11.57 -9.11 11.49
CA ARG A 20 12.27 -10.30 11.99
C ARG A 20 13.76 -10.00 12.20
N GLU A 21 14.41 -9.34 11.24
CA GLU A 21 15.83 -8.99 11.32
C GLU A 21 16.12 -7.97 12.43
N GLU A 22 15.21 -7.02 12.70
CA GLU A 22 15.27 -6.12 13.87
C GLU A 22 15.27 -6.86 15.23
N MET A 23 14.78 -8.10 15.26
CA MET A 23 14.74 -8.94 16.45
C MET A 23 15.85 -10.00 16.48
N ASP A 24 16.81 -9.94 15.57
CA ASP A 24 17.88 -10.94 15.40
C ASP A 24 17.37 -12.38 15.20
N LEU A 25 16.13 -12.54 14.70
CA LEU A 25 15.53 -13.84 14.48
C LEU A 25 15.88 -14.35 13.08
N THR A 26 16.19 -15.63 12.96
CA THR A 26 16.24 -16.33 11.68
C THR A 26 14.83 -16.70 11.19
N GLN A 27 14.68 -16.95 9.88
CA GLN A 27 13.41 -17.43 9.32
C GLN A 27 12.93 -18.73 9.97
N GLN A 28 13.86 -19.59 10.38
CA GLN A 28 13.55 -20.84 11.07
C GLN A 28 12.99 -20.55 12.47
N GLU A 29 13.64 -19.69 13.25
CA GLU A 29 13.18 -19.33 14.59
C GLU A 29 11.80 -18.67 14.57
N LEU A 30 11.54 -17.74 13.63
CA LEU A 30 10.20 -17.17 13.48
C LEU A 30 9.17 -18.25 13.11
N GLY A 31 9.54 -19.17 12.21
CA GLY A 31 8.71 -20.31 11.83
C GLY A 31 8.34 -21.18 13.04
N ASP A 32 9.32 -21.50 13.86
CA ASP A 32 9.13 -22.31 15.07
C ASP A 32 8.22 -21.60 16.09
N LEU A 33 8.39 -20.29 16.27
CA LEU A 33 7.56 -19.48 17.18
C LEU A 33 6.09 -19.41 16.77
N VAL A 34 5.80 -19.37 15.46
CA VAL A 34 4.41 -19.26 14.96
C VAL A 34 3.82 -20.61 14.50
N GLY A 35 4.62 -21.67 14.52
CA GLY A 35 4.22 -23.04 14.20
C GLY A 35 4.10 -23.33 12.71
N VAL A 36 5.02 -22.81 11.89
CA VAL A 36 5.10 -23.04 10.44
C VAL A 36 6.52 -23.34 9.99
N SER A 37 6.69 -23.88 8.79
CA SER A 37 8.02 -24.14 8.23
C SER A 37 8.78 -22.84 7.92
N ARG A 38 10.11 -22.89 7.94
CA ARG A 38 10.98 -21.82 7.40
C ARG A 38 10.56 -21.42 5.97
N GLN A 39 10.19 -22.38 5.13
CA GLN A 39 9.77 -22.11 3.75
C GLN A 39 8.47 -21.30 3.69
N THR A 40 7.55 -21.53 4.63
CA THR A 40 6.34 -20.70 4.78
C THR A 40 6.72 -19.26 5.11
N ILE A 41 7.65 -19.05 6.05
CA ILE A 41 8.16 -17.69 6.37
C ILE A 41 8.82 -17.06 5.14
N TYR A 42 9.64 -17.80 4.39
CA TYR A 42 10.26 -17.31 3.16
C TYR A 42 9.23 -16.78 2.15
N TYR A 43 8.15 -17.54 1.87
CA TYR A 43 7.13 -17.08 0.92
C TYR A 43 6.29 -15.92 1.46
N ILE A 44 6.11 -15.83 2.78
CA ILE A 44 5.47 -14.67 3.43
C ILE A 44 6.33 -13.43 3.25
N GLU A 45 7.64 -13.52 3.49
CA GLU A 45 8.58 -12.41 3.34
C GLU A 45 8.69 -11.94 1.89
N LYS A 46 8.54 -12.85 0.92
CA LYS A 46 8.50 -12.51 -0.51
C LYS A 46 7.16 -11.92 -0.97
N GLY A 47 6.10 -12.01 -0.17
CA GLY A 47 4.74 -11.61 -0.58
C GLY A 47 4.03 -12.62 -1.49
N ASP A 48 4.65 -13.76 -1.80
CA ASP A 48 4.11 -14.81 -2.67
C ASP A 48 3.01 -15.63 -1.96
N TYR A 49 3.02 -15.62 -0.63
CA TYR A 49 2.05 -16.31 0.21
C TYR A 49 1.20 -15.32 1.02
N ASN A 50 -0.12 -15.49 0.96
CA ASN A 50 -1.03 -14.74 1.80
C ASN A 50 -1.26 -15.59 3.06
N PRO A 51 -0.73 -15.20 4.23
CA PRO A 51 -0.95 -15.94 5.46
C PRO A 51 -2.44 -15.99 5.78
N SER A 52 -2.88 -17.06 6.46
CA SER A 52 -4.20 -17.05 7.09
C SER A 52 -4.25 -15.92 8.11
N LEU A 53 -5.45 -15.42 8.42
CA LEU A 53 -5.63 -14.37 9.42
C LEU A 53 -4.97 -14.75 10.76
N ILE A 54 -5.14 -16.00 11.18
CA ILE A 54 -4.53 -16.54 12.41
C ILE A 54 -3.00 -16.46 12.35
N LEU A 55 -2.39 -16.85 11.23
CA LEU A 55 -0.94 -16.81 11.07
C LEU A 55 -0.43 -15.36 11.05
N ALA A 56 -1.15 -14.44 10.40
CA ALA A 56 -0.81 -13.02 10.39
C ALA A 56 -0.81 -12.42 11.81
N PHE A 57 -1.80 -12.75 12.64
CA PHE A 57 -1.84 -12.32 14.05
C PHE A 57 -0.69 -12.93 14.87
N LYS A 58 -0.41 -14.23 14.72
CA LYS A 58 0.74 -14.86 15.41
C LYS A 58 2.07 -14.18 15.08
N ILE A 59 2.30 -13.86 13.81
CA ILE A 59 3.51 -13.15 13.37
C ILE A 59 3.54 -11.73 13.97
N SER A 60 2.40 -11.03 13.96
CA SER A 60 2.25 -9.72 14.61
C SER A 60 2.61 -9.75 16.09
N ASP A 61 2.15 -10.76 16.83
CA ASP A 61 2.42 -10.90 18.26
C ASP A 61 3.91 -11.16 18.54
N VAL A 62 4.54 -12.05 17.76
CA VAL A 62 5.98 -12.36 17.90
C VAL A 62 6.83 -11.14 17.56
N LEU A 63 6.51 -10.46 16.45
CA LEU A 63 7.26 -9.31 15.95
C LEU A 63 6.89 -7.99 16.62
N LYS A 64 5.95 -8.03 17.58
CA LYS A 64 5.43 -6.87 18.33
C LYS A 64 5.03 -5.70 17.42
N THR A 65 4.50 -6.02 16.23
CA THR A 65 4.17 -5.05 15.19
C THR A 65 2.75 -5.30 14.71
N PRO A 66 1.87 -4.29 14.66
CA PRO A 66 0.49 -4.46 14.22
C PRO A 66 0.37 -5.16 12.86
N VAL A 67 -0.62 -6.04 12.72
CA VAL A 67 -0.86 -6.81 11.47
C VAL A 67 -0.94 -5.90 10.23
N ASN A 68 -1.60 -4.75 10.33
CA ASN A 68 -1.75 -3.79 9.24
C ASN A 68 -0.44 -3.05 8.88
N SER A 69 0.53 -3.03 9.78
CA SER A 69 1.88 -2.53 9.52
C SER A 69 2.79 -3.60 8.92
N LEU A 70 2.54 -4.88 9.23
CA LEU A 70 3.28 -6.01 8.67
C LEU A 70 2.83 -6.38 7.25
N PHE A 71 1.52 -6.31 6.99
CA PHE A 71 0.90 -6.73 5.75
C PHE A 71 0.05 -5.60 5.19
N TYR A 72 0.45 -5.06 4.04
CA TYR A 72 -0.22 -3.93 3.42
C TYR A 72 -0.28 -4.12 1.91
N ARG A 73 -1.20 -3.40 1.27
CA ARG A 73 -1.25 -3.29 -0.18
C ARG A 73 -0.45 -2.05 -0.55
N GLU A 74 0.38 -2.15 -1.58
CA GLU A 74 0.92 -0.95 -2.20
C GLU A 74 -0.23 -0.18 -2.86
N PRO A 75 -0.40 1.12 -2.55
CA PRO A 75 -1.31 1.98 -3.27
C PRO A 75 -0.79 2.18 -4.70
N ILE A 76 -1.68 2.19 -5.69
CA ILE A 76 -1.36 2.67 -7.03
C ILE A 76 -2.19 3.93 -7.27
N ILE A 77 -1.66 5.07 -6.83
CA ILE A 77 -2.33 6.36 -7.00
C ILE A 77 -2.38 6.76 -8.47
N LYS A 78 -1.36 6.40 -9.26
CA LYS A 78 -1.34 6.59 -10.71
C LYS A 78 -2.54 5.93 -11.41
N ASP A 79 -2.75 4.63 -11.19
CA ASP A 79 -3.90 3.89 -11.74
C ASP A 79 -5.25 4.44 -11.27
N LYS A 80 -5.30 4.99 -10.04
CA LYS A 80 -6.52 5.60 -9.50
C LYS A 80 -6.81 6.95 -10.14
N VAL A 81 -5.80 7.80 -10.32
CA VAL A 81 -5.91 9.13 -10.93
C VAL A 81 -6.22 9.01 -12.43
N GLU A 82 -5.59 8.09 -13.15
CA GLU A 82 -5.86 7.81 -14.58
C GLU A 82 -7.26 7.24 -14.85
N SER A 83 -7.94 6.70 -13.83
CA SER A 83 -9.29 6.13 -13.95
C SER A 83 -10.41 7.06 -13.48
N LEU A 84 -10.10 8.27 -13.00
CA LEU A 84 -11.12 9.25 -12.62
C LEU A 84 -11.84 9.80 -13.84
N SER A 85 -13.15 9.97 -13.73
CA SER A 85 -13.93 10.72 -14.70
C SER A 85 -13.71 12.23 -14.54
N ILE A 86 -13.93 12.98 -15.62
CA ILE A 86 -13.90 14.46 -15.63
C ILE A 86 -14.83 15.04 -14.54
N LYS A 87 -15.93 14.35 -14.21
CA LYS A 87 -16.86 14.77 -13.18
C LYS A 87 -16.26 14.64 -11.77
N GLU A 88 -15.60 13.53 -11.48
CA GLU A 88 -14.94 13.28 -10.19
C GLU A 88 -13.75 14.23 -9.99
N MET A 89 -12.97 14.49 -11.04
CA MET A 89 -11.89 15.49 -10.99
C MET A 89 -12.42 16.91 -10.70
N LYS A 90 -13.57 17.27 -11.25
CA LYS A 90 -14.22 18.56 -11.00
C LYS A 90 -14.77 18.69 -9.58
N GLU A 91 -15.40 17.64 -9.05
CA GLU A 91 -15.90 17.61 -7.67
C GLU A 91 -14.75 17.77 -6.67
N ILE A 92 -13.60 17.13 -6.91
CA ILE A 92 -12.39 17.29 -6.08
C ILE A 92 -11.84 18.73 -6.17
N ALA A 93 -11.83 19.33 -7.36
CA ALA A 93 -11.36 20.71 -7.54
C ALA A 93 -12.23 21.72 -6.78
N GLU A 94 -13.55 21.53 -6.82
CA GLU A 94 -14.51 22.38 -6.13
C GLU A 94 -14.36 22.26 -4.60
N ASP A 95 -14.24 21.02 -4.09
CA ASP A 95 -14.05 20.74 -2.67
C ASP A 95 -12.75 21.32 -2.11
N LEU A 96 -11.68 21.32 -2.91
CA LEU A 96 -10.37 21.85 -2.52
C LEU A 96 -10.22 23.35 -2.76
N LYS A 97 -11.23 24.01 -3.37
CA LYS A 97 -11.16 25.40 -3.84
C LYS A 97 -9.96 25.64 -4.77
N MET A 98 -9.62 24.64 -5.58
CA MET A 98 -8.50 24.67 -6.52
C MET A 98 -8.99 24.95 -7.94
N ASN A 99 -8.12 25.50 -8.79
CA ASN A 99 -8.43 25.64 -10.21
C ASN A 99 -8.53 24.24 -10.85
N GLN A 100 -9.56 24.01 -11.67
CA GLN A 100 -9.78 22.75 -12.39
C GLN A 100 -8.57 22.36 -13.27
N GLU A 101 -7.90 23.34 -13.87
CA GLU A 101 -6.67 23.14 -14.66
C GLU A 101 -5.54 22.52 -13.83
N ARG A 102 -5.54 22.75 -12.51
CA ARG A 102 -4.54 22.27 -11.55
C ARG A 102 -4.71 20.80 -11.18
N ILE A 103 -5.93 20.27 -11.28
CA ILE A 103 -6.19 18.84 -11.03
C ILE A 103 -5.94 18.01 -12.29
N VAL A 104 -6.25 18.56 -13.46
CA VAL A 104 -5.97 17.90 -14.75
C VAL A 104 -4.46 17.72 -14.93
N SER A 105 -3.66 18.72 -14.54
CA SER A 105 -2.20 18.64 -14.67
C SER A 105 -1.58 17.51 -13.84
N LEU A 106 -2.21 17.06 -12.74
CA LEU A 106 -1.74 15.88 -11.97
C LEU A 106 -1.76 14.58 -12.79
N SER A 107 -2.56 14.50 -13.86
CA SER A 107 -2.61 13.35 -14.76
C SER A 107 -1.62 13.44 -15.93
N GLU A 108 -1.03 14.62 -16.14
CA GLU A 108 -0.16 14.92 -17.29
C GLU A 108 1.30 15.21 -16.90
N ILE A 109 1.55 15.53 -15.63
CA ILE A 109 2.86 15.91 -15.09
C ILE A 109 3.65 14.66 -14.65
N ASP A 110 4.95 14.62 -14.92
CA ASP A 110 5.84 13.56 -14.45
C ASP A 110 6.13 13.66 -12.93
N GLU A 111 6.45 12.53 -12.30
CA GLU A 111 6.65 12.42 -10.86
C GLU A 111 7.72 13.38 -10.28
N GLY A 112 8.74 13.72 -11.08
CA GLY A 112 9.81 14.66 -10.71
C GLY A 112 9.43 16.14 -10.85
N GLU A 113 8.36 16.45 -11.58
CA GLU A 113 7.80 17.80 -11.72
C GLU A 113 6.66 18.05 -10.71
N LEU A 114 5.94 17.01 -10.31
CA LEU A 114 4.88 17.05 -9.28
C LEU A 114 5.34 17.71 -7.97
N LEU A 115 6.52 17.33 -7.46
CA LEU A 115 7.08 17.87 -6.22
C LEU A 115 7.64 19.29 -6.34
N LYS A 116 7.80 19.80 -7.58
CA LYS A 116 8.23 21.18 -7.84
C LYS A 116 7.03 22.12 -7.99
N GLU A 117 5.93 21.61 -8.55
CA GLU A 117 4.76 22.40 -8.85
C GLU A 117 3.70 22.43 -7.74
N PHE A 118 3.65 21.40 -6.89
CA PHE A 118 2.65 21.29 -5.83
C PHE A 118 3.26 21.36 -4.45
N GLU A 119 2.58 22.07 -3.55
CA GLU A 119 2.97 22.06 -2.14
C GLU A 119 2.64 20.70 -1.50
N LYS A 120 3.46 20.27 -0.54
CA LYS A 120 3.24 19.02 0.21
C LYS A 120 1.83 18.93 0.83
N ASN A 121 1.32 20.06 1.33
CA ASN A 121 -0.02 20.14 1.90
C ASN A 121 -1.13 19.99 0.84
N GLU A 122 -0.90 20.53 -0.36
CA GLU A 122 -1.83 20.45 -1.49
C GLU A 122 -1.99 19.00 -1.95
N LEU A 123 -0.87 18.32 -2.18
CA LEU A 123 -0.82 16.89 -2.48
C LEU A 123 -1.46 16.05 -1.37
N GLY A 124 -1.20 16.37 -0.10
CA GLY A 124 -1.80 15.66 1.03
C GLY A 124 -3.33 15.79 1.07
N ASN A 125 -3.86 16.96 0.75
CA ASN A 125 -5.30 17.20 0.68
C ASN A 125 -5.94 16.45 -0.49
N ILE A 126 -5.27 16.41 -1.65
CA ILE A 126 -5.71 15.65 -2.83
C ILE A 126 -5.74 14.16 -2.50
N ALA A 127 -4.66 13.62 -1.92
CA ALA A 127 -4.61 12.22 -1.51
C ALA A 127 -5.76 11.86 -0.55
N GLN A 128 -5.98 12.70 0.48
CA GLN A 128 -7.07 12.47 1.44
C GLN A 128 -8.45 12.47 0.79
N LYS A 129 -8.70 13.37 -0.17
CA LYS A 129 -9.96 13.39 -0.92
C LYS A 129 -10.15 12.16 -1.80
N LEU A 130 -9.06 11.60 -2.30
CA LEU A 130 -9.07 10.32 -3.03
C LEU A 130 -9.15 9.10 -2.11
N GLY A 131 -9.12 9.29 -0.78
CA GLY A 131 -9.16 8.23 0.22
C GLY A 131 -7.79 7.63 0.56
N TYR A 132 -6.71 8.36 0.31
CA TYR A 132 -5.32 7.96 0.52
C TYR A 132 -4.58 8.94 1.44
N SER A 133 -3.42 8.53 1.93
CA SER A 133 -2.46 9.39 2.63
C SER A 133 -1.46 10.03 1.64
N PHE A 134 -0.80 11.12 2.05
CA PHE A 134 0.23 11.76 1.23
C PHE A 134 1.34 10.79 0.82
N ASP A 135 1.75 9.90 1.73
CA ASP A 135 2.82 8.94 1.50
C ASP A 135 2.42 7.87 0.46
N ASP A 136 1.12 7.68 0.21
CA ASP A 136 0.63 6.77 -0.82
C ASP A 136 0.82 7.32 -2.26
N LEU A 137 1.14 8.61 -2.42
CA LEU A 137 1.31 9.29 -3.73
C LEU A 137 2.65 9.01 -4.39
N PHE A 138 3.65 8.59 -3.62
CA PHE A 138 5.02 8.43 -4.07
C PHE A 138 5.42 6.97 -3.90
N GLN A 139 5.84 6.34 -5.00
CA GLN A 139 6.53 5.05 -4.90
C GLN A 139 8.01 5.35 -4.70
N GLU A 140 8.62 4.86 -3.63
CA GLU A 140 10.05 4.63 -3.67
C GLU A 140 10.27 3.25 -4.31
N ASP A 141 11.04 3.23 -5.40
CA ASP A 141 11.53 2.02 -6.10
C ASP A 141 12.26 1.03 -5.18
#